data_AF-A0A368H926-F1
#
_entry.id   AF-A0A368H926-F1
#
_cell.length_a   1.000
_cell.length_b   1.000
_cell.length_c   1.000
_cell.angle_alpha   90.00
_cell.angle_beta   90.00
_cell.angle_gamma   90.00
#
_symmetry.space_group_name_H-M   'P 1'
#
loop_
_entity.id
_entity.type
_entity.pdbx_description
1 polymer ?
#
loop_
_entity_poly.entity_id
_entity_poly.type
_entity_poly.pdbx_seq_one_letter_code
_entity_poly.pdbx_strand_id
1 'polypeptide(L)'
;MVIFPGETEYNNEWSCSLEEEAKKALDGNCNKPETSTVLTGFYYRGDKSEEDPIDSWLSEIEKTDIIQDPHPDAYVKCNKTGLKNYCNLVRYEASRIGCAEKECGGKKSTFCLTNMPPLTNGDVLYYSGGGLCPKGKCRNIGCNDKTGLCFKPVPTTTAPTTTTKRVVCFIFGCYNVDDLDFDYYI
;
A
#
# COMPACT_ATOMS: atom_id res chain seq x y z
N MET A 1 -25.99 7.82 -5.64
CA MET A 1 -25.53 6.68 -4.81
C MET A 1 -24.93 7.24 -3.53
N VAL A 2 -25.32 6.73 -2.36
CA VAL A 2 -24.77 7.15 -1.07
C VAL A 2 -23.86 6.03 -0.60
N ILE A 3 -22.59 6.31 -0.35
CA ILE A 3 -21.62 5.35 0.23
C ILE A 3 -21.59 5.62 1.74
N PHE A 4 -21.94 4.64 2.56
CA PHE A 4 -21.85 4.75 4.02
C PHE A 4 -20.38 4.79 4.43
N PRO A 5 -20.02 5.66 5.40
CA PRO A 5 -18.63 5.80 5.84
C PRO A 5 -18.12 4.51 6.50
N GLY A 6 -16.90 4.10 6.17
CA GLY A 6 -16.26 2.92 6.75
C GLY A 6 -15.59 3.21 8.09
N GLU A 7 -15.69 2.29 9.05
CA GLU A 7 -15.03 2.43 10.38
C GLU A 7 -13.59 1.90 10.43
N THR A 8 -13.17 1.10 9.44
CA THR A 8 -11.92 0.33 9.51
C THR A 8 -10.98 0.55 8.33
N GLU A 9 -11.15 1.65 7.60
CA GLU A 9 -10.33 1.98 6.43
C GLU A 9 -8.87 2.19 6.84
N TYR A 10 -7.97 1.29 6.39
CA TYR A 10 -6.54 1.46 6.64
C TYR A 10 -5.96 2.56 5.74
N ASN A 11 -5.01 3.31 6.29
CA ASN A 11 -4.10 4.13 5.51
C ASN A 11 -3.21 3.21 4.67
N ASN A 12 -3.26 3.35 3.34
CA ASN A 12 -2.38 2.62 2.44
C ASN A 12 -0.99 3.24 2.46
N GLU A 13 -0.04 2.57 3.12
CA GLU A 13 1.36 3.00 3.17
C GLU A 13 2.12 2.52 1.92
N TRP A 14 3.04 3.35 1.44
CA TRP A 14 3.91 2.95 0.32
C TRP A 14 4.86 1.83 0.75
N SER A 15 4.97 0.78 -0.08
CA SER A 15 5.84 -0.36 0.17
C SER A 15 6.86 -0.53 -0.95
N CYS A 16 8.13 -0.22 -0.67
CA CYS A 16 9.23 -0.37 -1.63
C CYS A 16 9.35 -1.80 -2.18
N SER A 17 9.07 -2.82 -1.36
CA SER A 17 9.09 -4.22 -1.82
C SER A 17 8.02 -4.51 -2.88
N LEU A 18 6.81 -3.96 -2.72
CA LEU A 18 5.73 -4.12 -3.70
C LEU A 18 6.02 -3.31 -4.96
N GLU A 19 6.64 -2.14 -4.83
CA GLU A 19 7.14 -1.35 -5.96
C GLU A 19 8.20 -2.12 -6.75
N GLU A 20 9.17 -2.75 -6.09
CA GLU A 20 10.19 -3.56 -6.76
C GLU A 20 9.60 -4.77 -7.48
N GLU A 21 8.62 -5.45 -6.86
CA GLU A 21 7.86 -6.52 -7.51
C GLU A 21 7.09 -6.01 -8.74
N ALA A 22 6.46 -4.84 -8.63
CA ALA A 22 5.75 -4.22 -9.75
C ALA A 22 6.71 -3.84 -10.89
N LYS A 23 7.92 -3.32 -10.57
CA LYS A 23 8.97 -3.02 -11.55
C LYS A 23 9.42 -4.29 -12.28
N LYS A 24 9.67 -5.37 -11.55
CA LYS A 24 10.04 -6.69 -12.12
C LYS A 24 8.94 -7.24 -13.01
N ALA A 25 7.68 -7.09 -12.61
CA ALA A 25 6.52 -7.55 -13.39
C ALA A 25 6.37 -6.79 -14.73
N LEU A 26 6.78 -5.53 -14.77
CA LEU A 26 6.87 -4.73 -16.00
C LEU A 26 8.21 -4.87 -16.74
N ASP A 27 9.12 -5.72 -16.27
CA ASP A 27 10.41 -5.85 -16.91
C ASP A 27 10.30 -6.55 -18.27
N GLY A 28 11.06 -6.08 -19.25
CA GLY A 28 11.06 -6.61 -20.62
C GLY A 28 9.80 -6.38 -21.49
N ASN A 29 8.61 -6.06 -20.95
CA ASN A 29 7.43 -5.74 -21.77
C ASN A 29 6.41 -4.83 -21.07
N CYS A 30 5.45 -4.29 -21.84
CA CYS A 30 4.35 -3.45 -21.34
C CYS A 30 2.99 -4.14 -21.50
N ASN A 31 2.95 -5.46 -21.39
CA ASN A 31 1.70 -6.19 -21.33
C ASN A 31 1.19 -6.23 -19.89
N LYS A 32 -0.09 -6.55 -19.72
CA LYS A 32 -0.66 -6.77 -18.38
C LYS A 32 0.08 -7.93 -17.71
N PRO A 33 0.72 -7.72 -16.55
CA PRO A 33 1.39 -8.80 -15.84
C PRO A 33 0.39 -9.81 -15.29
N GLU A 34 0.78 -11.08 -15.28
CA GLU A 34 0.08 -12.10 -14.50
C GLU A 34 0.26 -11.78 -13.01
N THR A 35 -0.84 -11.83 -12.25
CA THR A 35 -0.80 -11.52 -10.81
C THR A 35 -0.89 -12.80 -10.00
N SER A 36 -0.15 -12.87 -8.89
CA SER A 36 -0.24 -14.00 -7.96
C SER A 36 -1.61 -14.07 -7.28
N THR A 37 -1.93 -15.20 -6.65
CA THR A 37 -3.14 -15.35 -5.84
C THR A 37 -3.03 -14.70 -4.46
N VAL A 38 -1.84 -14.20 -4.08
CA VAL A 38 -1.53 -13.66 -2.75
C VAL A 38 -1.48 -12.13 -2.72
N LEU A 39 -1.27 -11.48 -3.86
CA LEU A 39 -1.28 -10.03 -4.02
C LEU A 39 -2.34 -9.62 -5.04
N THR A 40 -2.88 -8.41 -4.89
CA THR A 40 -3.80 -7.87 -5.90
C THR A 40 -3.06 -6.90 -6.81
N GLY A 41 -3.19 -7.13 -8.11
CA GLY A 41 -2.55 -6.35 -9.16
C GLY A 41 -3.55 -5.47 -9.89
N PHE A 42 -3.17 -4.22 -10.08
CA PHE A 42 -3.92 -3.20 -10.81
C PHE A 42 -3.09 -2.78 -11.99
N TYR A 43 -3.65 -2.88 -13.19
CA TYR A 43 -2.93 -2.56 -14.42
C TYR A 43 -3.70 -1.54 -15.22
N TYR A 44 -2.99 -0.51 -15.67
CA TYR A 44 -3.50 0.52 -16.56
C TYR A 44 -2.49 0.75 -17.68
N ARG A 45 -3.00 0.98 -18.89
CA ARG A 45 -2.17 1.39 -20.03
C ARG A 45 -2.90 2.48 -20.81
N GLY A 46 -2.31 3.65 -20.85
CA GLY A 46 -2.86 4.83 -21.53
C GLY A 46 -1.78 5.65 -22.21
N ASP A 47 -2.19 6.71 -22.87
CA ASP A 47 -1.27 7.70 -23.42
C ASP A 47 -0.70 8.59 -22.29
N LYS A 48 0.45 9.23 -22.52
CA LYS A 48 1.18 9.97 -21.46
C LYS A 48 0.40 11.13 -20.83
N SER A 49 -0.62 11.64 -21.52
CA SER A 49 -1.46 12.77 -21.09
C SER A 49 -2.84 12.34 -20.59
N GLU A 50 -3.11 11.02 -20.52
CA GLU A 50 -4.41 10.51 -20.09
C GLU A 50 -4.53 10.39 -18.56
N GLU A 51 -5.78 10.19 -18.15
CA GLU A 51 -6.33 9.93 -16.82
C GLU A 51 -5.38 9.21 -15.86
N ASP A 52 -5.34 9.65 -14.60
CA ASP A 52 -4.57 9.00 -13.54
C ASP A 52 -5.08 7.54 -13.39
N PRO A 53 -4.19 6.53 -13.41
CA PRO A 53 -4.58 5.13 -13.21
C PRO A 53 -5.44 4.90 -11.96
N ILE A 54 -5.16 5.63 -10.87
CA ILE A 54 -5.92 5.55 -9.63
C ILE A 54 -7.34 6.08 -9.83
N ASP A 55 -7.48 7.23 -10.49
CA ASP A 55 -8.80 7.81 -10.81
C ASP A 55 -9.60 6.86 -11.71
N SER A 56 -8.94 6.26 -12.71
CA SER A 56 -9.57 5.30 -13.61
C SER A 56 -10.13 4.08 -12.86
N TRP A 57 -9.36 3.51 -11.93
CA TRP A 57 -9.80 2.39 -11.09
C TRP A 57 -10.89 2.80 -10.09
N LEU A 58 -10.81 4.01 -9.54
CA LEU A 58 -11.83 4.52 -8.63
C LEU A 58 -13.15 4.80 -9.36
N SER A 59 -13.11 5.26 -10.62
CA SER A 59 -14.29 5.58 -11.44
C SER A 59 -15.20 4.39 -11.74
N GLU A 60 -14.75 3.15 -11.49
CA GLU A 60 -15.60 1.96 -11.63
C GLU A 60 -16.87 2.07 -10.79
N ILE A 61 -16.79 2.73 -9.63
CA ILE A 61 -17.94 2.97 -8.75
C ILE A 61 -18.96 3.94 -9.35
N GLU A 62 -18.56 4.83 -10.27
CA GLU A 62 -19.50 5.75 -10.90
C GLU A 62 -20.41 5.05 -11.92
N LYS A 63 -19.97 3.88 -12.40
CA LYS A 63 -20.65 3.11 -13.45
C LYS A 63 -21.63 2.08 -12.88
N THR A 64 -21.63 1.84 -11.56
CA THR A 64 -22.52 0.87 -10.91
C THR A 64 -22.70 1.14 -9.42
N ASP A 65 -23.75 0.60 -8.83
CA ASP A 65 -23.97 0.62 -7.38
C ASP A 65 -23.25 -0.53 -6.65
N ILE A 66 -22.91 -0.26 -5.38
CA ILE A 66 -22.60 -1.28 -4.37
C ILE A 66 -23.84 -1.48 -3.51
N ILE A 67 -24.23 -2.74 -3.31
CA ILE A 67 -25.32 -3.08 -2.41
C ILE A 67 -24.86 -2.84 -0.98
N GLN A 68 -25.55 -1.93 -0.31
CA GLN A 68 -25.33 -1.62 1.10
C GLN A 68 -26.57 -2.05 1.87
N ASP A 69 -26.34 -2.75 2.98
CA ASP A 69 -27.39 -3.05 3.93
C ASP A 69 -27.76 -1.77 4.69
N PRO A 70 -29.05 -1.48 4.93
CA PRO A 70 -29.48 -0.27 5.62
C PRO A 70 -29.08 -0.23 7.10
N HIS A 71 -28.62 -1.33 7.71
CA HIS A 71 -28.14 -1.33 9.08
C HIS A 71 -26.78 -0.63 9.18
N PRO A 72 -26.61 0.32 10.12
CA PRO A 72 -25.43 1.18 10.19
C PRO A 72 -24.12 0.42 10.51
N ASP A 73 -24.22 -0.77 11.09
CA ASP A 73 -23.06 -1.63 11.46
C ASP A 73 -22.87 -2.81 10.50
N ALA A 74 -23.56 -2.81 9.35
CA ALA A 74 -23.48 -3.90 8.40
C ALA A 74 -22.17 -3.91 7.61
N TYR A 75 -21.85 -5.08 7.07
CA TYR A 75 -20.75 -5.22 6.13
C TYR A 75 -21.18 -4.75 4.74
N VAL A 76 -20.27 -4.05 4.05
CA VAL A 76 -20.40 -3.76 2.63
C VAL A 76 -19.67 -4.86 1.88
N LYS A 77 -20.29 -5.46 0.87
CA LYS A 77 -19.70 -6.55 0.08
C LYS A 77 -19.33 -6.11 -1.32
N CYS A 78 -18.19 -6.59 -1.81
CA CYS A 78 -17.89 -6.47 -3.23
C CYS A 78 -18.63 -7.57 -3.99
N ASN A 79 -19.68 -7.21 -4.72
CA ASN A 79 -20.59 -8.19 -5.32
C ASN A 79 -20.74 -8.10 -6.84
N LYS A 80 -19.95 -7.24 -7.50
CA LYS A 80 -20.03 -7.00 -8.95
C LYS A 80 -18.69 -7.16 -9.64
N THR A 81 -18.73 -7.84 -10.78
CA THR A 81 -17.55 -8.11 -11.62
C THR A 81 -16.91 -6.85 -12.19
N GLY A 82 -17.68 -5.78 -12.41
CA GLY A 82 -17.20 -4.49 -12.91
C GLY A 82 -16.55 -3.56 -11.88
N LEU A 83 -16.50 -3.94 -10.60
CA LEU A 83 -15.93 -3.14 -9.50
C LEU A 83 -14.62 -3.71 -8.97
N LYS A 84 -13.98 -4.62 -9.71
CA LYS A 84 -12.86 -5.39 -9.16
C LYS A 84 -11.70 -4.48 -8.73
N ASN A 85 -11.36 -3.46 -9.50
CA ASN A 85 -10.26 -2.57 -9.14
C ASN A 85 -10.70 -1.65 -7.99
N TYR A 86 -11.87 -1.04 -8.10
CA TYR A 86 -12.40 -0.20 -7.01
C TYR A 86 -12.42 -0.95 -5.68
N CYS A 87 -13.05 -2.12 -5.64
CA CYS A 87 -13.18 -2.92 -4.43
C CYS A 87 -11.81 -3.30 -3.84
N ASN A 88 -10.86 -3.73 -4.67
CA ASN A 88 -9.56 -4.13 -4.15
C ASN A 88 -8.70 -2.94 -3.71
N LEU A 89 -8.97 -1.74 -4.23
CA LEU A 89 -8.27 -0.52 -3.86
C LEU A 89 -8.80 0.07 -2.54
N VAL A 90 -10.12 0.10 -2.35
CA VAL A 90 -10.77 0.69 -1.15
C VAL A 90 -11.04 -0.31 -0.02
N ARG A 91 -10.63 -1.58 -0.18
CA ARG A 91 -10.88 -2.60 0.83
C ARG A 91 -10.22 -2.24 2.16
N TYR A 92 -10.95 -2.47 3.23
CA TYR A 92 -10.52 -2.11 4.57
C TYR A 92 -9.28 -2.87 5.04
N GLU A 93 -8.85 -3.96 4.41
CA GLU A 93 -7.72 -4.79 4.88
C GLU A 93 -6.39 -4.49 4.21
N ALA A 94 -6.44 -3.93 3.00
CA ALA A 94 -5.24 -3.52 2.28
C ALA A 94 -4.65 -2.32 3.02
N SER A 95 -3.37 -2.46 3.40
CA SER A 95 -2.67 -1.43 4.18
C SER A 95 -1.38 -1.00 3.53
N ARG A 96 -1.01 -1.62 2.40
CA ARG A 96 0.21 -1.34 1.67
C ARG A 96 -0.01 -1.43 0.18
N ILE A 97 0.58 -0.49 -0.54
CA ILE A 97 0.59 -0.45 -1.99
C ILE A 97 2.00 -0.13 -2.49
N GLY A 98 2.37 -0.66 -3.64
CA GLY A 98 3.56 -0.24 -4.38
C GLY A 98 3.28 -0.29 -5.87
N CYS A 99 3.75 0.73 -6.60
CA CYS A 99 3.47 0.87 -8.03
C CYS A 99 4.74 1.11 -8.83
N ALA A 100 4.71 0.70 -10.09
CA ALA A 100 5.75 0.94 -11.06
C ALA A 100 5.13 1.41 -12.37
N GLU A 101 5.90 2.23 -13.09
CA GLU A 101 5.52 2.72 -14.40
C GLU A 101 6.60 2.41 -15.43
N LYS A 102 6.16 2.12 -16.65
CA LYS A 102 7.06 1.88 -17.79
C LYS A 102 6.47 2.46 -19.05
N GLU A 103 7.32 3.11 -19.84
CA GLU A 103 6.95 3.60 -21.15
C GLU A 103 7.27 2.56 -22.23
N CYS A 104 6.30 2.28 -23.10
CA CYS A 104 6.52 1.48 -24.30
C CYS A 104 5.73 2.04 -25.49
N GLY A 105 6.45 2.37 -26.56
CA GLY A 105 5.84 2.80 -27.83
C GLY A 105 4.94 4.03 -27.68
N GLY A 106 5.38 5.00 -26.88
CA GLY A 106 4.64 6.25 -26.61
C GLY A 106 3.51 6.12 -25.58
N LYS A 107 3.20 4.91 -25.10
CA LYS A 107 2.21 4.66 -24.05
C LYS A 107 2.85 4.43 -22.69
N LYS A 108 2.18 4.86 -21.63
CA LYS A 108 2.57 4.58 -20.24
C LYS A 108 1.79 3.38 -19.74
N SER A 109 2.49 2.39 -19.20
CA SER A 109 1.90 1.28 -18.46
C SER A 109 2.18 1.48 -16.99
N THR A 110 1.14 1.45 -16.17
CA THR A 110 1.22 1.53 -14.71
C THR A 110 0.74 0.21 -14.12
N PHE A 111 1.52 -0.34 -13.21
CA PHE A 111 1.17 -1.55 -12.47
C PHE A 111 1.35 -1.32 -10.98
N CYS A 112 0.30 -1.54 -10.20
CA CYS A 112 0.31 -1.45 -8.75
C CYS A 112 0.01 -2.81 -8.12
N LEU A 113 0.58 -3.07 -6.95
CA LEU A 113 0.32 -4.24 -6.13
C LEU A 113 -0.11 -3.81 -4.73
N THR A 114 -1.11 -4.48 -4.16
CA THR A 114 -1.45 -4.38 -2.74
C THR A 114 -1.13 -5.67 -1.99
N ASN A 115 -0.90 -5.55 -0.68
CA ASN A 115 -0.51 -6.66 0.21
C ASN A 115 -1.64 -7.63 0.57
N MET A 116 -2.70 -7.72 -0.22
CA MET A 116 -3.84 -8.59 0.03
C MET A 116 -4.21 -9.38 -1.24
N PRO A 117 -4.70 -10.62 -1.10
CA PRO A 117 -5.17 -11.42 -2.23
C PRO A 117 -6.41 -10.79 -2.87
N PRO A 118 -6.66 -10.97 -4.18
CA PRO A 118 -7.82 -10.39 -4.84
C PRO A 118 -9.14 -10.81 -4.18
N LEU A 119 -10.03 -9.86 -3.94
CA LEU A 119 -11.38 -10.13 -3.44
C LEU A 119 -12.15 -11.03 -4.42
N THR A 120 -12.93 -11.94 -3.84
CA THR A 120 -13.91 -12.78 -4.52
C THR A 120 -15.33 -12.21 -4.32
N ASN A 121 -16.27 -12.71 -5.13
CA ASN A 121 -17.65 -12.22 -5.09
C ASN A 121 -18.30 -12.51 -3.74
N GLY A 122 -18.77 -11.46 -3.06
CA GLY A 122 -19.40 -11.54 -1.75
C GLY A 122 -18.45 -11.34 -0.57
N ASP A 123 -17.15 -11.13 -0.83
CA ASP A 123 -16.20 -10.76 0.23
C ASP A 123 -16.50 -9.37 0.79
N VAL A 124 -16.16 -9.20 2.06
CA VAL A 124 -16.35 -7.94 2.79
C VAL A 124 -15.36 -6.90 2.28
N LEU A 125 -15.90 -5.78 1.81
CA LEU A 125 -15.16 -4.63 1.35
C LEU A 125 -14.73 -3.73 2.51
N TYR A 126 -15.67 -3.35 3.38
CA TYR A 126 -15.44 -2.63 4.63
C TYR A 126 -16.64 -2.78 5.58
N TYR A 127 -16.48 -2.34 6.84
CA TYR A 127 -17.56 -2.27 7.81
C TYR A 127 -18.10 -0.85 7.89
N SER A 128 -19.40 -0.69 7.66
CA SER A 128 -20.08 0.59 7.88
C SER A 128 -20.07 0.98 9.36
N GLY A 129 -20.13 2.29 9.63
CA GLY A 129 -20.42 2.80 10.97
C GLY A 129 -20.02 4.27 11.13
N GLY A 130 -19.42 4.64 12.26
CA GLY A 130 -19.07 6.00 12.65
C GLY A 130 -18.06 6.73 11.76
N GLY A 131 -17.47 6.05 10.77
CA GLY A 131 -16.51 6.61 9.83
C GLY A 131 -15.09 6.72 10.42
N LEU A 132 -14.44 7.84 10.14
CA LEU A 132 -13.10 8.15 10.65
C LEU A 132 -13.03 8.11 12.19
N CYS A 133 -11.93 7.60 12.74
CA CYS A 133 -11.65 7.67 14.17
C CYS A 133 -11.37 9.13 14.60
N PRO A 134 -11.68 9.52 15.86
CA PRO A 134 -12.16 8.68 16.97
C PRO A 134 -13.68 8.44 16.98
N LYS A 135 -14.43 8.98 16.01
CA LYS A 135 -15.89 8.78 15.93
C LYS A 135 -16.23 7.34 15.55
N GLY A 136 -15.55 6.78 14.55
CA GLY A 136 -15.53 5.34 14.27
C GLY A 136 -14.43 4.61 15.04
N LYS A 137 -14.41 3.28 14.91
CA LYS A 137 -13.57 2.39 15.73
C LYS A 137 -12.54 1.64 14.90
N CYS A 138 -11.27 1.90 15.18
CA CYS A 138 -10.17 1.06 14.71
C CYS A 138 -10.09 -0.26 15.49
N ARG A 139 -10.33 -1.39 14.81
CA ARG A 139 -10.30 -2.72 15.44
C ARG A 139 -8.86 -3.20 15.66
N ASN A 140 -8.38 -3.16 16.91
CA ASN A 140 -7.09 -3.71 17.37
C ASN A 140 -5.83 -3.09 16.72
N ILE A 141 -5.89 -1.82 16.34
CA ILE A 141 -4.87 -1.11 15.54
C ILE A 141 -4.88 0.40 15.85
N GLY A 142 -3.89 1.14 15.36
CA GLY A 142 -3.74 2.58 15.62
C GLY A 142 -4.68 3.46 14.81
N CYS A 143 -4.98 4.66 15.33
CA CYS A 143 -5.74 5.71 14.65
C CYS A 143 -4.80 6.87 14.31
N ASN A 144 -4.78 7.31 13.05
CA ASN A 144 -4.02 8.49 12.66
C ASN A 144 -4.85 9.74 12.95
N ASP A 145 -4.46 10.53 13.96
CA ASP A 145 -5.21 11.72 14.39
C ASP A 145 -5.37 12.81 13.30
N LYS A 146 -4.55 12.78 12.24
CA LYS A 146 -4.63 13.77 11.15
C LYS A 146 -5.65 13.38 10.09
N THR A 147 -5.68 12.11 9.71
CA THR A 147 -6.54 11.61 8.63
C THR A 147 -7.81 10.94 9.15
N GLY A 148 -7.82 10.54 10.43
CA GLY A 148 -8.84 9.70 11.03
C GLY A 148 -8.89 8.28 10.46
N LEU A 149 -7.89 7.89 9.66
CA LEU A 149 -7.76 6.54 9.11
C LEU A 149 -7.04 5.63 10.11
N CYS A 150 -7.42 4.37 10.03
CA CYS A 150 -6.83 3.30 10.79
C CYS A 150 -5.44 2.94 10.23
N PHE A 151 -4.49 2.46 11.04
CA PHE A 151 -3.21 1.96 10.53
C PHE A 151 -2.69 0.76 11.32
N LYS A 152 -2.13 -0.22 10.59
CA LYS A 152 -1.37 -1.31 11.20
C LYS A 152 0.05 -0.80 11.45
N PRO A 153 0.50 -0.65 12.71
CA PRO A 153 1.89 -0.28 12.97
C PRO A 153 2.80 -1.33 12.33
N VAL A 154 3.81 -0.88 11.58
CA VAL A 154 4.89 -1.77 11.13
C VAL A 154 5.55 -2.32 12.40
N PRO A 155 5.72 -3.65 12.56
CA PRO A 155 6.52 -4.14 13.65
C PRO A 155 7.92 -3.53 13.49
N THR A 156 8.31 -2.70 14.44
CA THR A 156 9.67 -2.18 14.53
C THR A 156 10.56 -3.38 14.77
N THR A 157 11.10 -3.96 13.70
CA THR A 157 12.31 -4.76 13.84
C THR A 157 13.35 -3.77 14.34
N THR A 158 13.64 -3.81 15.63
CA THR A 158 14.83 -3.19 16.20
C THR A 158 15.98 -3.72 15.36
N ALA A 159 16.48 -2.90 14.43
CA ALA A 159 17.75 -3.18 13.80
C ALA A 159 18.72 -3.40 14.97
N PRO A 160 19.50 -4.50 15.01
CA PRO A 160 20.56 -4.60 16.00
C PRO A 160 21.35 -3.31 15.88
N THR A 161 21.46 -2.57 16.99
CA THR A 161 22.25 -1.35 17.07
C THR A 161 23.58 -1.66 16.44
N THR A 162 23.76 -1.23 15.19
CA THR A 162 25.03 -1.38 14.52
C THR A 162 25.83 -0.27 15.12
N THR A 163 26.53 -0.56 16.22
CA THR A 163 27.56 0.30 16.76
C THR A 163 28.50 0.55 15.60
N THR A 164 28.33 1.70 14.94
CA THR A 164 29.17 2.11 13.84
C THR A 164 30.49 2.45 14.49
N LYS A 165 31.39 1.46 14.57
CA LYS A 165 32.76 1.68 15.04
C LYS A 165 33.31 2.85 14.23
N ARG A 166 33.64 3.95 14.91
CA ARG A 166 34.23 5.11 14.23
C ARG A 166 35.57 4.65 13.70
N VAL A 167 35.80 4.78 12.41
CA VAL A 167 37.09 4.46 11.78
C VAL A 167 37.79 5.77 11.46
N VAL A 168 39.03 5.91 11.89
CA VAL A 168 39.88 7.05 11.55
C VAL A 168 41.00 6.56 10.64
N CYS A 169 41.21 7.25 9.52
CA CYS A 169 42.24 6.93 8.55
C CYS A 169 43.38 7.94 8.58
N PHE A 170 44.60 7.43 8.65
CA PHE A 170 45.85 8.18 8.52
C PHE A 170 46.63 7.70 7.29
N ILE A 171 47.74 8.37 6.96
CA ILE A 171 48.61 8.04 5.81
C ILE A 171 49.10 6.57 5.87
N PHE A 172 49.17 5.98 7.06
CA PHE A 172 49.62 4.60 7.29
C PHE A 172 48.49 3.56 7.43
N GLY A 173 47.20 3.94 7.33
CA GLY A 173 46.08 3.00 7.39
C GLY A 173 44.87 3.51 8.18
N CYS A 174 43.79 2.72 8.20
CA CYS A 174 42.55 3.01 8.91
C CYS A 174 42.38 2.11 10.14
N TYR A 175 42.01 2.68 11.27
CA TYR A 175 41.88 1.98 12.56
C TYR A 175 40.55 2.30 13.22
N ASN A 176 39.97 1.33 13.95
CA ASN A 176 38.78 1.56 14.78
C ASN A 176 39.18 2.40 16.00
N VAL A 177 38.41 3.45 16.29
CA VAL A 177 38.66 4.35 17.42
C VAL A 177 38.50 3.64 18.77
N ASP A 178 37.66 2.61 18.84
CA ASP A 178 37.42 1.84 20.08
C ASP A 178 38.57 0.90 20.45
N ASP A 179 39.54 0.68 19.54
CA ASP A 179 40.74 -0.15 19.78
C ASP A 179 41.97 0.71 20.15
N LEU A 180 41.81 2.05 20.24
CA LEU A 180 42.88 2.98 20.61
C LEU A 180 42.81 3.28 22.12
N ASP A 181 43.39 2.39 22.94
CA ASP A 181 43.66 2.68 24.35
C ASP A 181 44.65 3.85 24.45
N PHE A 182 44.13 5.05 24.73
CA PHE A 182 44.91 6.25 25.06
C PHE A 182 45.28 6.25 26.55
N ASP A 183 45.91 5.19 27.02
CA ASP A 183 46.57 5.13 28.33
C ASP A 183 48.08 4.93 28.15
N TYR A 184 48.76 5.92 27.56
CA TYR A 184 50.17 6.22 27.85
C TYR A 184 50.64 7.53 27.16
N TYR A 185 51.24 8.44 27.94
CA TYR A 185 51.81 9.77 27.61
C TYR A 185 50.77 10.90 27.45
N ILE A 186 50.60 11.90 28.33
CA ILE A 186 51.41 12.51 29.41
C ILE A 186 50.48 12.94 30.54
#